data_AF-A0A2G2HPE2-F1
#
_entry.id   AF-A0A2G2HPE2-F1
#
_cell.length_a   1.000
_cell.length_b   1.000
_cell.length_c   1.000
_cell.angle_alpha   90.00
_cell.angle_beta   90.00
_cell.angle_gamma   90.00
#
_symmetry.space_group_name_H-M   'P 1'
#
loop_
_entity.id
_entity.type
_entity.pdbx_description
1 polymer ?
#
loop_
_entity_poly.entity_id
_entity_poly.type
_entity_poly.pdbx_seq_one_letter_code
_entity_poly.pdbx_strand_id
1 'polypeptide(L)'
;MIGYAGADLAIALINVLLLGLLFVVGVAIARMRSLFAIVMLSGIYSLISATWFVALDAVDVAFTEAAVGAGISTALLLGAMLLTARTAKPETRAMRIVPILVVIATGAMLVYATIDLPAFGDPDSPANTYVGTDYLERTPEEIAVPNIVTAVLASYRGFDTLGETGVVFTAALAVILLLGFGERSLAATFNRKKDKN
;
A
#
# COMPACT_ATOMS: atom_id res chain seq x y z
N MET A 1 -12.73 -35.67 -11.34
CA MET A 1 -12.30 -34.74 -10.26
C MET A 1 -11.17 -35.36 -9.42
N ILE A 2 -9.97 -35.59 -10.00
CA ILE A 2 -8.76 -36.06 -9.25
C ILE A 2 -7.48 -35.38 -9.80
N GLY A 3 -7.60 -34.22 -10.46
CA GLY A 3 -6.48 -33.52 -11.10
C GLY A 3 -6.02 -32.23 -10.42
N TYR A 4 -6.77 -31.73 -9.42
CA TYR A 4 -6.60 -30.37 -8.88
C TYR A 4 -6.07 -30.31 -7.44
N ALA A 5 -6.14 -31.40 -6.67
CA ALA A 5 -5.71 -31.38 -5.26
C ALA A 5 -4.22 -30.98 -5.07
N GLY A 6 -3.37 -31.30 -6.05
CA GLY A 6 -1.97 -30.89 -6.04
C GLY A 6 -1.75 -29.41 -6.39
N ALA A 7 -2.60 -28.85 -7.26
CA ALA A 7 -2.57 -27.43 -7.63
C ALA A 7 -3.09 -26.55 -6.49
N ASP A 8 -4.17 -26.97 -5.84
CA ASP A 8 -4.76 -26.26 -4.69
C ASP A 8 -3.78 -26.19 -3.52
N LEU A 9 -3.10 -27.32 -3.24
CA LEU A 9 -2.05 -27.37 -2.21
C LEU A 9 -0.85 -26.49 -2.57
N ALA A 10 -0.41 -26.49 -3.83
CA ALA A 10 0.69 -25.66 -4.29
C ALA A 10 0.37 -24.16 -4.13
N ILE A 11 -0.81 -23.72 -4.53
CA ILE A 11 -1.28 -22.34 -4.37
C ILE A 11 -1.34 -21.96 -2.88
N ALA A 12 -1.91 -22.83 -2.04
CA ALA A 12 -1.96 -22.60 -0.60
C ALA A 12 -0.56 -22.47 0.01
N LEU A 13 0.39 -23.33 -0.37
CA LEU A 13 1.78 -23.26 0.08
C LEU A 13 2.48 -21.99 -0.37
N ILE A 14 2.26 -21.54 -1.61
CA ILE A 14 2.79 -20.28 -2.12
C ILE A 14 2.24 -19.10 -1.29
N ASN A 15 0.94 -19.07 -1.03
CA ASN A 15 0.32 -18.01 -0.23
C ASN A 15 0.87 -17.99 1.20
N VAL A 16 0.95 -19.15 1.86
CA VAL A 16 1.53 -19.25 3.21
C VAL A 16 3.00 -18.83 3.23
N LEU A 17 3.78 -19.20 2.21
CA LEU A 17 5.17 -18.79 2.07
C LEU A 17 5.30 -17.27 1.92
N LEU A 18 4.53 -16.66 1.02
CA LEU A 18 4.56 -15.21 0.77
C LEU A 18 4.10 -14.42 2.01
N LEU A 19 3.02 -14.84 2.67
CA LEU A 19 2.55 -14.23 3.91
C LEU A 19 3.56 -14.41 5.05
N GLY A 20 4.19 -15.58 5.15
CA GLY A 20 5.26 -15.84 6.11
C GLY A 20 6.48 -14.93 5.87
N LEU A 21 6.86 -14.73 4.61
CA LEU A 21 7.93 -13.81 4.23
C LEU A 21 7.58 -12.36 4.60
N LEU A 22 6.35 -11.91 4.31
CA LEU A 22 5.86 -10.59 4.72
C LEU A 22 5.93 -10.41 6.24
N PHE A 23 5.51 -11.42 7.01
CA PHE A 23 5.61 -11.39 8.46
C PHE A 23 7.06 -11.25 8.94
N VAL A 24 7.98 -12.06 8.38
CA VAL A 24 9.42 -12.00 8.72
C VAL A 24 10.01 -10.64 8.37
N VAL A 25 9.71 -10.09 7.19
CA VAL A 25 10.18 -8.76 6.77
C VAL A 25 9.59 -7.66 7.66
N GLY A 26 8.30 -7.73 8.00
CA GLY A 26 7.65 -6.79 8.92
C GLY A 26 8.31 -6.79 10.31
N VAL A 27 8.60 -7.97 10.85
CA VAL A 27 9.37 -8.10 12.11
C VAL A 27 10.77 -7.54 11.94
N ALA A 28 11.46 -7.80 10.82
CA ALA A 28 12.78 -7.25 10.56
C ALA A 28 12.75 -5.72 10.56
N ILE A 29 11.82 -5.09 9.82
CA ILE A 29 11.61 -3.63 9.78
C ILE A 29 11.44 -3.07 11.19
N ALA A 30 10.56 -3.66 12.01
CA ALA A 30 10.29 -3.20 13.37
C ALA A 30 11.50 -3.34 14.33
N ARG A 31 12.48 -4.17 13.99
CA ARG A 31 13.69 -4.41 14.80
C ARG A 31 14.90 -3.61 14.33
N MET A 32 14.87 -3.12 13.10
CA MET A 32 15.95 -2.32 12.54
C MET A 32 16.00 -0.92 13.15
N ARG A 33 17.21 -0.35 13.13
CA ARG A 33 17.46 1.06 13.54
C ARG A 33 18.08 1.90 12.44
N SER A 34 18.58 1.27 11.38
CA SER A 34 19.06 1.97 10.19
C SER A 34 17.87 2.35 9.33
N LEU A 35 17.65 3.65 9.15
CA LEU A 35 16.54 4.17 8.36
C LEU A 35 16.68 3.80 6.88
N PHE A 36 17.91 3.77 6.36
CA PHE A 36 18.17 3.28 5.01
C PHE A 36 17.70 1.84 4.83
N ALA A 37 18.06 0.97 5.76
CA ALA A 37 17.68 -0.43 5.68
C ALA A 37 16.18 -0.64 5.89
N ILE A 38 15.54 0.15 6.75
CA ILE A 38 14.08 0.18 6.91
C ILE A 38 13.40 0.53 5.58
N VAL A 39 13.84 1.59 4.91
CA VAL A 39 13.24 2.01 3.62
C VAL A 39 13.44 0.95 2.54
N MET A 40 14.63 0.35 2.45
CA MET A 40 14.88 -0.75 1.50
C MET A 40 14.02 -1.99 1.81
N LEU A 41 13.88 -2.37 3.08
CA LEU A 41 13.02 -3.49 3.48
C LEU A 41 11.54 -3.19 3.26
N SER A 42 11.08 -1.96 3.45
CA SER A 42 9.70 -1.56 3.12
C SER A 42 9.42 -1.69 1.61
N GLY A 43 10.37 -1.31 0.75
CA GLY A 43 10.25 -1.54 -0.69
C GLY A 43 10.20 -3.03 -1.05
N ILE A 44 11.02 -3.86 -0.39
CA ILE A 44 10.98 -5.33 -0.55
C ILE A 44 9.64 -5.90 -0.06
N TYR A 45 9.12 -5.42 1.08
CA TYR A 45 7.81 -5.79 1.59
C TYR A 45 6.72 -5.53 0.53
N SER A 46 6.73 -4.35 -0.09
CA SER A 46 5.79 -4.00 -1.18
C SER A 46 5.96 -4.86 -2.45
N LEU A 47 7.17 -5.28 -2.80
CA LEU A 47 7.35 -6.21 -3.94
C LEU A 47 6.81 -7.61 -3.63
N ILE A 48 6.97 -8.07 -2.38
CA ILE A 48 6.43 -9.35 -1.94
C ILE A 48 4.91 -9.30 -1.90
N SER A 49 4.31 -8.22 -1.40
CA SER A 49 2.84 -8.04 -1.39
C SER A 49 2.29 -7.93 -2.82
N ALA A 50 2.96 -7.22 -3.73
CA ALA A 50 2.59 -7.20 -5.14
C ALA A 50 2.62 -8.61 -5.75
N THR A 51 3.64 -9.41 -5.45
CA THR A 51 3.71 -10.82 -5.88
C THR A 51 2.57 -11.65 -5.30
N TRP A 52 2.20 -11.40 -4.05
CA TRP A 52 1.06 -12.04 -3.41
C TRP A 52 -0.28 -11.65 -4.06
N PHE A 53 -0.47 -10.38 -4.45
CA PHE A 53 -1.64 -9.96 -5.22
C PHE A 53 -1.74 -10.63 -6.58
N VAL A 54 -0.61 -10.83 -7.28
CA VAL A 54 -0.60 -11.64 -8.53
C VAL A 54 -1.03 -13.08 -8.25
N ALA A 55 -0.57 -13.68 -7.14
CA ALA A 55 -0.97 -15.02 -6.74
C ALA A 55 -2.47 -15.16 -6.39
N LEU A 56 -3.15 -14.03 -6.14
CA LEU A 56 -4.59 -13.93 -5.90
C LEU A 56 -5.37 -13.47 -7.15
N ASP A 57 -4.76 -13.51 -8.33
CA ASP A 57 -5.34 -13.02 -9.60
C ASP A 57 -5.73 -11.52 -9.60
N ALA A 58 -5.17 -10.74 -8.67
CA ALA A 58 -5.40 -9.30 -8.53
C ALA A 58 -4.29 -8.49 -9.20
N VAL A 59 -4.11 -8.66 -10.51
CA VAL A 59 -2.98 -8.09 -11.25
C VAL A 59 -2.96 -6.54 -11.28
N ASP A 60 -4.13 -5.91 -11.36
CA ASP A 60 -4.22 -4.44 -11.36
C ASP A 60 -3.80 -3.85 -10.00
N VAL A 61 -4.15 -4.52 -8.91
CA VAL A 61 -3.71 -4.16 -7.54
C VAL A 61 -2.22 -4.43 -7.36
N ALA A 62 -1.70 -5.51 -7.94
CA ALA A 62 -0.28 -5.82 -7.91
C ALA A 62 0.56 -4.73 -8.61
N PHE A 63 0.11 -4.24 -9.77
CA PHE A 63 0.81 -3.18 -10.50
C PHE A 63 0.83 -1.87 -9.71
N THR A 64 -0.28 -1.49 -9.07
CA THR A 64 -0.31 -0.26 -8.26
C THR A 64 0.56 -0.38 -7.02
N GLU A 65 0.58 -1.54 -6.34
CA GLU A 65 1.45 -1.77 -5.19
C GLU A 65 2.94 -1.76 -5.58
N ALA A 66 3.30 -2.39 -6.70
CA ALA A 66 4.67 -2.37 -7.20
C ALA A 66 5.12 -0.95 -7.59
N ALA A 67 4.27 -0.19 -8.28
CA ALA A 67 4.61 1.17 -8.73
C ALA A 67 4.65 2.18 -7.57
N VAL A 68 3.66 2.15 -6.68
CA VAL A 68 3.50 3.14 -5.62
C VAL A 68 4.25 2.74 -4.35
N GLY A 69 4.01 1.53 -3.85
CA GLY A 69 4.61 1.02 -2.61
C GLY A 69 6.10 0.79 -2.78
N ALA A 70 6.49 -0.09 -3.72
CA ALA A 70 7.89 -0.39 -3.94
C ALA A 70 8.63 0.71 -4.70
N GLY A 71 7.99 1.34 -5.70
CA GLY A 71 8.60 2.38 -6.54
C GLY A 71 8.65 3.76 -5.90
N ILE A 72 7.58 4.55 -6.06
CA ILE A 72 7.57 5.99 -5.73
C ILE A 72 7.80 6.23 -4.24
N SER A 73 7.15 5.49 -3.34
CA SER A 73 7.30 5.67 -1.89
C SER A 73 8.75 5.46 -1.44
N THR A 74 9.40 4.41 -1.94
CA THR A 74 10.82 4.14 -1.66
C THR A 74 11.71 5.28 -2.16
N ALA A 75 11.49 5.77 -3.38
CA ALA A 75 12.24 6.90 -3.94
C ALA A 75 12.07 8.18 -3.11
N LEU A 76 10.84 8.49 -2.69
CA LEU A 76 10.54 9.66 -1.85
C LEU A 76 11.15 9.55 -0.46
N LEU A 77 11.07 8.38 0.19
CA LEU A 77 11.67 8.15 1.50
C LEU A 77 13.20 8.19 1.46
N LEU A 78 13.81 7.63 0.40
CA LEU A 78 15.25 7.78 0.14
C LEU A 78 15.63 9.26 -0.07
N GLY A 79 14.82 10.00 -0.83
CA GLY A 79 14.98 11.45 -1.04
C GLY A 79 14.91 12.24 0.28
N ALA A 80 13.91 11.95 1.12
CA ALA A 80 13.78 12.56 2.44
C ALA A 80 14.96 12.22 3.37
N MET A 81 15.53 11.02 3.24
CA MET A 81 16.74 10.64 3.98
C MET A 81 18.00 11.41 3.59
N LEU A 82 18.03 12.07 2.43
CA LEU A 82 19.13 12.99 2.09
C LEU A 82 19.15 14.21 3.03
N LEU A 83 18.01 14.53 3.66
CA LEU A 83 17.83 15.71 4.52
C LEU A 83 17.56 15.35 5.99
N THR A 84 17.58 14.07 6.35
CA THR A 84 17.26 13.60 7.70
C THR A 84 18.33 12.67 8.27
N ALA A 85 18.22 12.32 9.55
CA ALA A 85 19.16 11.39 10.20
C ALA A 85 19.08 9.99 9.56
N ARG A 86 20.16 9.21 9.64
CA ARG A 86 20.22 7.84 9.09
C ARG A 86 19.86 6.74 10.10
N THR A 87 19.77 7.09 11.38
CA THR A 87 19.56 6.14 12.47
C THR A 87 18.44 6.63 13.37
N ALA A 88 17.59 5.69 13.80
CA ALA A 88 16.52 5.96 14.75
C ALA A 88 17.06 6.48 16.09
N LYS A 89 16.33 7.41 16.71
CA LYS A 89 16.66 7.95 18.03
C LYS A 89 16.53 6.86 19.11
N PRO A 90 17.35 6.88 20.17
CA PRO A 90 17.21 5.95 21.27
C PRO A 90 15.89 6.21 22.02
N GLU A 91 15.20 5.13 22.38
CA GLU A 91 13.91 5.17 23.07
C GLU A 91 14.03 4.72 24.53
N THR A 92 13.20 5.28 25.40
CA THR A 92 13.07 4.83 26.80
C THR A 92 12.24 3.55 26.88
N ARG A 93 12.35 2.81 28.00
CA ARG A 93 11.66 1.52 28.19
C ARG A 93 10.13 1.64 28.06
N ALA A 94 9.54 2.73 28.56
CA ALA A 94 8.10 2.97 28.46
C ALA A 94 7.64 3.19 27.00
N MET A 95 8.41 3.94 26.21
CA MET A 95 8.13 4.16 24.79
C MET A 95 8.23 2.89 23.93
N ARG A 96 8.86 1.82 24.45
CA ARG A 96 8.94 0.53 23.77
C ARG A 96 7.76 -0.40 24.07
N ILE A 97 7.18 -0.34 25.27
CA ILE A 97 6.14 -1.29 25.71
C ILE A 97 4.77 -0.87 25.20
N VAL A 98 4.44 0.43 25.24
CA VAL A 98 3.12 0.93 24.85
C VAL A 98 2.80 0.60 23.38
N PRO A 99 3.67 0.86 22.39
CA PRO A 99 3.36 0.53 20.99
C PRO A 99 3.19 -0.98 20.77
N ILE A 100 3.94 -1.82 21.48
CA ILE A 100 3.78 -3.28 21.39
C ILE A 100 2.41 -3.71 21.90
N LEU A 101 1.96 -3.18 23.03
CA LEU A 101 0.62 -3.47 23.56
C LEU A 101 -0.47 -3.03 22.57
N VAL A 102 -0.32 -1.86 21.95
CA VAL A 102 -1.26 -1.37 20.94
C VAL A 102 -1.26 -2.29 19.71
N VAL A 103 -0.10 -2.68 19.18
CA VAL A 103 0.00 -3.59 18.02
C VAL A 103 -0.62 -4.95 18.33
N ILE A 104 -0.37 -5.51 19.52
CA ILE A 104 -0.96 -6.80 19.93
C ILE A 104 -2.47 -6.67 20.08
N ALA A 105 -2.97 -5.61 20.71
CA ALA A 105 -4.40 -5.38 20.88
C ALA A 105 -5.11 -5.22 19.53
N THR A 106 -4.56 -4.38 18.64
CA THR A 106 -5.10 -4.20 17.28
C THR A 106 -5.02 -5.50 16.47
N GLY A 107 -3.91 -6.24 16.54
CA GLY A 107 -3.76 -7.53 15.86
C GLY A 107 -4.78 -8.56 16.36
N ALA A 108 -4.98 -8.67 17.67
CA ALA A 108 -5.99 -9.55 18.26
C ALA A 108 -7.42 -9.16 17.84
N MET A 109 -7.71 -7.85 17.78
CA MET A 109 -8.99 -7.34 17.30
C MET A 109 -9.23 -7.70 15.83
N LEU A 110 -8.22 -7.55 14.97
CA LEU A 110 -8.33 -7.92 13.56
C LEU A 110 -8.56 -9.43 13.38
N VAL A 111 -7.83 -10.28 14.12
CA VAL A 111 -8.05 -11.74 14.12
C VAL A 111 -9.42 -12.12 14.65
N TYR A 112 -9.93 -11.42 15.66
CA TYR A 112 -11.30 -11.63 16.13
C TYR A 112 -12.33 -11.30 15.05
N ALA A 113 -12.14 -10.19 14.34
CA ALA A 113 -13.02 -9.78 13.24
C ALA A 113 -13.03 -10.77 12.07
N THR A 114 -11.97 -11.56 11.86
CA THR A 114 -11.95 -12.56 10.78
C THR A 114 -12.87 -13.76 11.04
N ILE A 115 -13.36 -13.96 12.27
CA ILE A 115 -14.27 -15.06 12.60
C ILE A 115 -15.63 -14.89 11.90
N ASP A 116 -16.04 -13.64 11.65
CA ASP A 116 -17.31 -13.30 10.99
C ASP A 116 -17.17 -13.16 9.46
N LEU A 117 -15.97 -13.36 8.91
CA LEU A 117 -15.74 -13.31 7.47
C LEU A 117 -16.08 -14.64 6.80
N PRO A 118 -16.61 -14.63 5.57
CA PRO A 118 -16.75 -15.83 4.76
C PRO A 118 -15.42 -16.56 4.60
N ALA A 119 -15.48 -17.88 4.45
CA ALA A 119 -14.29 -18.67 4.19
C ALA A 119 -13.60 -18.21 2.90
N PHE A 120 -12.28 -18.31 2.87
CA PHE A 120 -11.52 -17.95 1.66
C PHE A 120 -11.99 -18.80 0.47
N GLY A 121 -12.38 -18.15 -0.62
CA GLY A 121 -12.88 -18.80 -1.83
C GLY A 121 -14.31 -19.31 -1.76
N ASP A 122 -15.08 -18.93 -0.73
CA ASP A 122 -16.50 -19.31 -0.59
C ASP A 122 -17.34 -18.79 -1.78
N PRO A 123 -17.91 -19.68 -2.63
CA PRO A 123 -18.75 -19.28 -3.77
C PRO A 123 -20.02 -18.53 -3.34
N ASP A 124 -20.52 -18.81 -2.12
CA ASP A 124 -21.74 -18.22 -1.58
C ASP A 124 -21.48 -16.91 -0.83
N SER A 125 -20.23 -16.43 -0.82
CA SER A 125 -19.88 -15.16 -0.18
C SER A 125 -20.60 -13.97 -0.85
N PRO A 126 -20.90 -12.89 -0.11
CA PRO A 126 -21.55 -11.71 -0.68
C PRO A 126 -20.77 -11.08 -1.85
N ALA A 127 -19.44 -11.23 -1.86
CA ALA A 127 -18.60 -10.75 -2.96
C ALA A 127 -18.79 -11.56 -4.25
N ASN A 128 -19.08 -12.86 -4.14
CA ASN A 128 -19.17 -13.81 -5.26
C ASN A 128 -20.61 -14.08 -5.73
N THR A 129 -21.63 -13.62 -5.00
CA THR A 129 -23.05 -13.87 -5.31
C THR A 129 -23.83 -12.63 -5.72
N TYR A 130 -23.32 -11.44 -5.44
CA TYR A 130 -24.02 -10.18 -5.68
C TYR A 130 -23.31 -9.33 -6.73
N VAL A 131 -22.91 -8.10 -6.38
CA VAL A 131 -22.33 -7.11 -7.33
C VAL A 131 -21.15 -7.64 -8.15
N GLY A 132 -20.32 -8.55 -7.60
CA GLY A 132 -19.19 -9.13 -8.31
C GLY A 132 -19.63 -9.89 -9.57
N THR A 133 -20.67 -10.72 -9.45
CA THR A 133 -21.24 -11.50 -10.56
C THR A 133 -21.96 -10.60 -11.55
N ASP A 134 -22.75 -9.63 -11.06
CA ASP A 134 -23.43 -8.65 -11.91
C ASP A 134 -22.44 -7.89 -12.81
N TYR A 135 -21.28 -7.48 -12.28
CA TYR A 135 -20.25 -6.83 -13.08
C TYR A 135 -19.66 -7.78 -14.13
N LEU A 136 -19.42 -9.05 -13.80
CA LEU A 136 -18.88 -10.01 -14.76
C LEU A 136 -19.84 -10.27 -15.93
N GLU A 137 -21.13 -10.38 -15.65
CA GLU A 137 -22.15 -10.70 -16.66
C GLU A 137 -22.50 -9.51 -17.55
N ARG A 138 -22.59 -8.30 -16.98
CA ARG A 138 -23.12 -7.12 -17.69
C ARG A 138 -22.04 -6.28 -18.38
N THR A 139 -20.80 -6.28 -17.89
CA THR A 139 -19.71 -5.45 -18.46
C THR A 139 -19.50 -5.65 -19.97
N PRO A 140 -19.53 -6.89 -20.52
CA PRO A 140 -19.34 -7.10 -21.96
C PRO A 140 -20.37 -6.38 -22.83
N GLU A 141 -21.62 -6.27 -22.37
CA GLU A 141 -22.71 -5.64 -23.10
C GLU A 141 -22.78 -4.12 -22.85
N GLU A 142 -22.53 -3.68 -21.62
CA GLU A 142 -22.75 -2.28 -21.21
C GLU A 142 -21.56 -1.36 -21.46
N ILE A 143 -20.33 -1.86 -21.30
CA ILE A 143 -19.11 -1.04 -21.32
C ILE A 143 -18.17 -1.47 -22.46
N ALA A 144 -18.21 -2.75 -22.86
CA ALA A 144 -17.39 -3.33 -23.93
C ALA A 144 -15.87 -3.17 -23.72
N VAL A 145 -15.43 -3.03 -22.46
CA VAL A 145 -14.01 -3.03 -22.07
C VAL A 145 -13.64 -4.40 -21.47
N PRO A 146 -12.63 -5.11 -22.02
CA PRO A 146 -12.29 -6.46 -21.57
C PRO A 146 -11.79 -6.56 -20.12
N ASN A 147 -11.11 -5.53 -19.61
CA ASN A 147 -10.64 -5.51 -18.23
C ASN A 147 -11.78 -5.06 -17.30
N ILE A 148 -12.31 -6.02 -16.53
CA ILE A 148 -13.42 -5.81 -15.59
C ILE A 148 -13.06 -4.81 -14.50
N VAL A 149 -11.85 -4.87 -13.92
CA VAL A 149 -11.44 -3.95 -12.86
C VAL A 149 -11.40 -2.52 -13.39
N THR A 150 -10.84 -2.32 -14.58
CA THR A 150 -10.83 -1.00 -15.24
C THR A 150 -12.26 -0.52 -15.55
N ALA A 151 -13.14 -1.41 -16.04
CA ALA A 151 -14.54 -1.07 -16.31
C ALA A 151 -15.29 -0.66 -15.03
N VAL A 152 -15.08 -1.38 -13.91
CA VAL A 152 -15.67 -1.04 -12.61
C VAL A 152 -15.17 0.32 -12.13
N LEU A 153 -13.86 0.53 -12.10
CA LEU A 153 -13.27 1.77 -11.57
C LEU A 153 -13.57 3.00 -12.43
N ALA A 154 -13.57 2.86 -13.76
CA ALA A 154 -13.76 4.00 -14.66
C ALA A 154 -15.23 4.27 -14.99
N SER A 155 -16.12 3.28 -14.93
CA SER A 155 -17.52 3.42 -15.31
C SER A 155 -18.47 3.21 -14.12
N TYR A 156 -18.69 1.98 -13.66
CA TYR A 156 -19.68 1.71 -12.60
C TYR A 156 -19.43 2.51 -11.32
N ARG A 157 -18.16 2.68 -10.95
CA ARG A 157 -17.70 3.40 -9.75
C ARG A 157 -16.77 4.57 -10.09
N GLY A 158 -16.96 5.17 -11.27
CA GLY A 158 -16.17 6.32 -11.74
C GLY A 158 -16.16 7.52 -10.79
N PHE A 159 -17.22 7.72 -10.01
CA PHE A 159 -17.28 8.79 -9.01
C PHE A 159 -16.30 8.59 -7.85
N ASP A 160 -16.10 7.34 -7.41
CA ASP A 160 -15.14 7.02 -6.34
C ASP A 160 -13.71 7.31 -6.84
N THR A 161 -13.38 6.89 -8.07
CA THR A 161 -12.08 7.14 -8.72
C THR A 161 -11.83 8.64 -8.98
N LEU A 162 -12.87 9.42 -9.31
CA LEU A 162 -12.76 10.88 -9.41
C LEU A 162 -12.41 11.50 -8.05
N GLY A 163 -13.02 11.00 -6.97
CA GLY A 163 -12.70 11.39 -5.61
C GLY A 163 -11.25 11.07 -5.23
N GLU A 164 -10.79 9.85 -5.51
CA GLU A 164 -9.40 9.43 -5.30
C GLU A 164 -8.42 10.33 -6.07
N THR A 165 -8.71 10.63 -7.34
CA THR A 165 -7.90 11.56 -8.16
C THR A 165 -7.84 12.94 -7.54
N GLY A 166 -8.97 13.45 -7.03
CA GLY A 166 -9.04 14.71 -6.29
C GLY A 166 -8.13 14.72 -5.06
N VAL A 167 -8.15 13.65 -4.26
CA VAL A 167 -7.30 13.50 -3.06
C VAL A 167 -5.81 13.50 -3.43
N VAL A 168 -5.40 12.71 -4.41
CA VAL A 168 -4.00 12.64 -4.86
C VAL A 168 -3.55 13.99 -5.43
N PHE A 169 -4.39 14.65 -6.22
CA PHE A 169 -4.11 15.98 -6.74
C PHE A 169 -3.92 17.02 -5.63
N THR A 170 -4.82 17.05 -4.63
CA THR A 170 -4.71 17.94 -3.48
C THR A 170 -3.46 17.65 -2.66
N ALA A 171 -3.12 16.38 -2.42
CA ALA A 171 -1.89 16.00 -1.72
C ALA A 171 -0.63 16.46 -2.47
N ALA A 172 -0.60 16.27 -3.79
CA ALA A 172 0.52 16.74 -4.63
C ALA A 172 0.66 18.27 -4.58
N LEU A 173 -0.45 19.02 -4.71
CA LEU A 173 -0.45 20.48 -4.56
C LEU A 173 0.04 20.91 -3.18
N ALA A 174 -0.42 20.26 -2.11
CA ALA A 174 0.01 20.56 -0.75
C ALA A 174 1.52 20.37 -0.57
N VAL A 175 2.08 19.27 -1.09
CA VAL A 175 3.53 19.03 -1.07
C VAL A 175 4.30 20.09 -1.87
N ILE A 176 3.82 20.46 -3.06
CA ILE A 176 4.46 21.50 -3.89
C ILE A 176 4.45 22.86 -3.17
N LEU A 177 3.33 23.22 -2.53
CA LEU A 177 3.20 24.47 -1.78
C LEU A 177 4.11 24.49 -0.54
N LEU A 178 4.23 23.36 0.17
CA LEU A 178 5.12 23.23 1.34
C LEU A 178 6.60 23.26 0.97
N LEU A 179 7.01 22.65 -0.14
CA LEU A 179 8.40 22.65 -0.60
C LEU A 179 8.78 23.95 -1.33
N GLY A 180 7.78 24.67 -1.84
CA GLY A 180 7.85 26.08 -2.21
C GLY A 180 8.42 26.38 -3.61
N PHE A 181 7.66 27.18 -4.35
CA PHE A 181 8.14 28.02 -5.45
C PHE A 181 8.64 29.42 -4.99
N GLY A 182 8.83 29.67 -3.68
CA GLY A 182 8.90 31.07 -3.18
C GLY A 182 9.90 31.41 -2.08
N GLU A 183 10.15 30.55 -1.08
CA GLU A 183 10.91 31.01 0.11
C GLU A 183 12.39 31.29 -0.18
N ARG A 184 13.02 30.51 -1.05
CA ARG A 184 14.40 30.79 -1.50
C ARG A 184 14.51 32.06 -2.35
N SER A 185 13.43 32.47 -3.03
CA SER A 185 13.40 33.67 -3.88
C SER A 185 13.06 34.94 -3.08
N LEU A 186 12.11 34.86 -2.15
CA LEU A 186 11.73 35.99 -1.30
C LEU A 186 12.84 36.34 -0.30
N ALA A 187 13.42 35.36 0.39
CA ALA A 187 14.50 35.59 1.34
C ALA A 187 15.76 36.16 0.65
N ALA A 188 16.07 35.69 -0.56
CA ALA A 188 17.15 36.25 -1.38
C ALA A 188 16.87 37.70 -1.80
N THR A 189 15.61 38.04 -2.07
CA THR A 189 15.20 39.41 -2.42
C THR A 189 15.30 40.37 -1.23
N PHE A 190 14.93 39.93 -0.02
CA PHE A 190 15.05 40.75 1.19
C PHE A 190 16.50 40.96 1.63
N ASN A 191 17.36 39.93 1.59
CA ASN A 191 18.78 40.09 1.94
C ASN A 191 19.51 41.06 0.99
N ARG A 192 19.24 41.01 -0.32
CA ARG A 192 19.86 41.90 -1.31
C ARG A 192 19.51 43.38 -1.13
N LYS A 193 18.42 43.68 -0.43
CA LYS A 193 17.97 45.05 -0.13
C LYS A 193 18.61 45.59 1.15
N LYS A 194 19.00 44.72 2.08
CA LYS A 194 19.71 45.06 3.31
C LYS A 194 21.19 45.39 3.06
N ASP A 195 21.82 44.71 2.11
CA ASP A 195 23.23 44.97 1.73
C ASP A 195 23.43 46.24 0.89
N LYS A 196 22.34 46.95 0.55
CA LYS A 196 22.35 48.19 -0.27
C LYS A 196 22.04 49.46 0.52
N ASN A 197 21.76 49.36 1.82
CA ASN A 197 21.56 50.48 2.75
C ASN A 197 22.64 50.47 3.82
#